data_AF-A0A7W1AKY3-F1
#
_entry.id   AF-A0A7W1AKY3-F1
#
_cell.length_a   1.000
_cell.length_b   1.000
_cell.length_c   1.000
_cell.angle_alpha   90.00
_cell.angle_beta   90.00
_cell.angle_gamma   90.00
#
_symmetry.space_group_name_H-M   'P 1'
#
loop_
_entity.id
_entity.type
_entity.pdbx_description
1 polymer ?
#
loop_
_entity_poly.entity_id
_entity_poly.type
_entity_poly.pdbx_seq_one_letter_code
_entity_poly.pdbx_strand_id
1 'polypeptide(L)'
;MRKRLPIAERAAPDFAQALADQGLALRRAETTTLQINVGKLCNQACHHCHVEAGPKRTEIMSRAVVERVIELLAASPQVTTIDLTGGAPE
;
A
#
# COMPACT_ATOMS: atom_id res chain seq x y z
N MET A 1 27.53 -22.75 -7.91
CA MET A 1 28.38 -22.22 -6.82
C MET A 1 27.83 -20.84 -6.42
N ARG A 2 26.82 -20.80 -5.53
CA ARG A 2 26.21 -19.53 -5.09
C ARG A 2 27.09 -18.96 -3.97
N LYS A 3 27.90 -17.94 -4.27
CA LYS A 3 28.57 -17.15 -3.23
C LYS A 3 27.48 -16.49 -2.38
N ARG A 4 27.26 -17.00 -1.17
CA ARG A 4 26.47 -16.29 -0.16
C ARG A 4 27.19 -14.98 0.13
N LEU A 5 26.53 -13.86 -0.14
CA LEU A 5 26.97 -12.57 0.38
C LEU A 5 26.97 -12.67 1.91
N PRO A 6 28.03 -12.23 2.61
CA PRO A 6 28.05 -12.23 4.06
C PRO A 6 27.00 -11.23 4.54
N ILE A 7 25.83 -11.74 4.92
CA ILE A 7 24.90 -10.99 5.75
C ILE A 7 25.69 -10.75 7.04
N ALA A 8 25.97 -9.48 7.31
CA ALA A 8 26.97 -9.03 8.28
C ALA A 8 26.98 -9.87 9.58
N GLU A 9 28.16 -10.36 9.96
CA GLU A 9 28.41 -11.10 11.21
C GLU A 9 28.29 -10.20 12.47
N ARG A 10 28.01 -8.90 12.30
CA ARG A 10 27.67 -7.98 13.37
C ARG A 10 26.16 -7.88 13.46
N ALA A 11 25.61 -8.07 14.66
CA ALA A 11 24.23 -7.70 14.95
C ALA A 11 24.04 -6.25 14.51
N ALA A 12 23.29 -6.06 13.41
CA ALA A 12 22.92 -4.73 12.96
C ALA A 12 22.24 -4.02 14.14
N PRO A 13 22.55 -2.73 14.39
CA PRO A 13 21.84 -2.01 15.44
C PRO A 13 20.35 -2.12 15.18
N ASP A 14 19.59 -2.31 16.26
CA ASP A 14 18.14 -2.23 16.19
C ASP A 14 17.76 -0.91 15.50
N PHE A 15 16.78 -0.94 14.61
CA PHE A 15 16.39 0.23 13.81
C PHE A 15 16.05 1.42 14.72
N ALA A 16 15.40 1.16 15.87
CA ALA A 16 15.12 2.21 16.84
C ALA A 16 16.39 2.77 17.48
N GLN A 17 17.38 1.94 17.78
CA GLN A 17 18.69 2.38 18.26
C GLN A 17 19.41 3.24 17.21
N ALA A 18 19.41 2.82 15.94
CA ALA A 18 20.00 3.58 14.85
C ALA A 18 19.36 4.97 14.68
N LEU A 19 18.05 5.08 14.87
CA LEU A 19 17.36 6.38 14.88
C LEU A 19 17.77 7.25 16.09
N ALA A 20 17.82 6.65 17.28
CA ALA A 20 18.20 7.33 18.50
C ALA A 20 19.63 7.87 18.44
N ASP A 21 20.58 7.07 17.93
CA ASP A 21 21.99 7.45 17.77
C ASP A 21 22.17 8.62 16.80
N GLN A 22 21.27 8.76 15.82
CA GLN A 22 21.24 9.88 14.87
C GLN A 22 20.39 11.07 15.38
N GLY A 23 19.83 10.99 16.59
CA GLY A 23 18.93 12.02 17.12
C GLY A 23 17.63 12.19 16.32
N LEU A 24 17.22 11.17 15.58
CA LEU A 24 16.04 11.22 14.72
C LEU A 24 14.82 10.62 15.44
N ALA A 25 13.70 11.35 15.37
CA ALA A 25 12.41 10.85 15.80
C ALA A 25 11.46 10.76 14.61
N LEU A 26 11.12 9.53 14.20
CA LEU A 26 10.09 9.32 13.19
C LEU A 26 8.71 9.50 13.83
N ARG A 27 7.94 10.44 13.29
CA ARG A 27 6.54 10.67 13.64
C ARG A 27 5.75 10.61 12.36
N ARG A 28 4.67 9.83 12.38
CA ARG A 28 3.76 9.73 11.25
C ARG A 28 3.06 11.08 11.06
N ALA A 29 3.05 11.58 9.83
CA ALA A 29 2.27 12.76 9.48
C ALA A 29 0.76 12.47 9.51
N GLU A 30 -0.04 13.52 9.43
CA GLU A 30 -1.48 13.38 9.25
C GLU A 30 -1.81 12.62 7.95
N THR A 31 -2.91 11.88 7.96
CA THR A 31 -3.35 11.11 6.78
C THR A 31 -4.21 11.99 5.90
N THR A 32 -3.67 12.45 4.78
CA THR A 32 -4.41 13.33 3.87
C THR A 32 -4.87 12.63 2.59
N THR A 33 -4.40 11.41 2.35
CA THR A 33 -4.71 10.64 1.14
C THR A 33 -5.26 9.26 1.49
N LEU A 34 -6.35 8.87 0.83
CA LEU A 34 -6.89 7.51 0.85
C LEU A 34 -6.79 6.89 -0.54
N GLN A 35 -5.92 5.89 -0.68
CA GLN A 35 -5.86 5.05 -1.86
C GLN A 35 -6.82 3.86 -1.70
N ILE A 36 -7.72 3.69 -2.66
CA ILE A 36 -8.77 2.68 -2.65
C ILE A 36 -8.50 1.71 -3.80
N ASN A 37 -8.26 0.44 -3.49
CA ASN A 37 -8.23 -0.61 -4.49
C ASN A 37 -9.66 -1.11 -4.74
N VAL A 38 -10.20 -0.85 -5.93
CA VAL A 38 -11.58 -1.21 -6.29
C VAL A 38 -11.71 -2.63 -6.82
N GLY A 39 -10.62 -3.37 -7.00
CA GLY A 39 -10.66 -4.74 -7.48
C GLY A 39 -9.41 -5.16 -8.23
N LYS A 40 -9.47 -6.34 -8.85
CA LYS A 40 -8.37 -6.93 -9.63
C LYS A 40 -8.73 -7.18 -11.10
N LEU A 41 -9.96 -6.87 -11.52
CA LEU A 41 -10.33 -6.92 -12.93
C LEU A 41 -9.53 -5.86 -13.70
N CYS A 42 -8.91 -6.27 -14.80
CA CYS A 42 -8.07 -5.44 -15.65
C CYS A 42 -8.08 -5.99 -17.07
N ASN A 43 -7.99 -5.14 -18.10
CA ASN A 43 -7.91 -5.57 -19.49
C ASN A 43 -6.56 -6.25 -19.85
N GLN A 44 -5.55 -6.15 -18.99
CA GLN A 44 -4.20 -6.69 -19.21
C GLN A 44 -3.68 -7.48 -18.02
N ALA A 45 -2.81 -8.46 -18.29
CA ALA A 45 -2.11 -9.26 -17.29
C ALA A 45 -0.60 -8.96 -17.34
N CYS A 46 -0.18 -7.87 -16.68
CA CYS A 46 1.22 -7.42 -16.73
C CYS A 46 2.14 -8.30 -15.86
N HIS A 47 3.32 -8.69 -16.37
CA HIS A 47 4.29 -9.51 -15.64
C HIS A 47 4.78 -8.90 -14.32
N HIS A 48 4.71 -7.58 -14.17
CA HIS A 48 5.14 -6.85 -12.98
C HIS A 48 3.96 -6.33 -12.15
N CYS A 49 2.75 -6.87 -12.36
CA CYS A 49 1.57 -6.44 -11.61
C CYS A 49 1.65 -6.95 -10.16
N HIS A 50 2.00 -6.06 -9.23
CA HIS A 50 2.14 -6.41 -7.82
C HIS A 50 0.85 -6.87 -7.13
N VAL A 51 -0.33 -6.52 -7.69
CA VAL A 51 -1.65 -6.97 -7.19
C VAL A 51 -2.21 -8.17 -7.94
N GLU A 52 -1.50 -8.64 -8.97
CA GLU A 52 -1.90 -9.75 -9.85
C GLU A 52 -3.27 -9.54 -10.52
N ALA A 53 -3.55 -8.31 -10.95
CA ALA A 53 -4.74 -7.98 -11.72
C ALA A 53 -4.70 -8.64 -13.11
N GLY A 54 -5.88 -8.84 -13.71
CA GLY A 54 -5.97 -9.41 -15.05
C GLY A 54 -7.39 -9.64 -15.55
N PRO A 55 -7.55 -10.04 -16.82
CA PRO A 55 -8.85 -10.10 -17.50
C PRO A 55 -9.74 -11.25 -17.02
N LYS A 56 -9.17 -12.19 -16.27
CA LYS A 56 -9.90 -13.34 -15.68
C LYS A 56 -10.21 -13.15 -14.20
N ARG A 57 -9.85 -12.00 -13.62
CA ARG A 57 -10.14 -11.68 -12.22
C ARG A 57 -11.58 -11.25 -12.09
N THR A 58 -12.20 -11.59 -10.97
CA THR A 58 -13.62 -11.27 -10.68
C THR A 58 -13.77 -10.49 -9.39
N GLU A 59 -12.67 -10.26 -8.67
CA GLU A 59 -12.64 -9.45 -7.47
C GLU A 59 -12.93 -7.99 -7.84
N ILE A 60 -14.13 -7.55 -7.50
CA ILE A 60 -14.61 -6.18 -7.70
C ILE A 60 -15.25 -5.73 -6.40
N MET A 61 -14.93 -4.51 -5.99
CA MET A 61 -15.49 -3.87 -4.81
C MET A 61 -17.02 -3.82 -4.92
N SER A 62 -17.71 -4.30 -3.88
CA SER A 62 -19.16 -4.28 -3.84
C SER A 62 -19.68 -2.89 -3.48
N ARG A 63 -20.94 -2.61 -3.84
CA ARG A 63 -21.62 -1.35 -3.48
C ARG A 63 -21.63 -1.09 -1.97
N ALA A 64 -21.86 -2.12 -1.15
CA ALA A 64 -21.84 -1.97 0.30
C ALA A 64 -20.48 -1.51 0.85
N VAL A 65 -19.37 -1.93 0.21
CA VAL A 65 -18.04 -1.45 0.58
C VAL A 65 -17.84 0.01 0.15
N VAL A 66 -18.33 0.40 -1.03
CA VAL A 66 -18.31 1.80 -1.48
C VAL A 66 -19.04 2.71 -0.49
N GLU A 67 -20.23 2.31 -0.04
CA GLU A 67 -21.01 3.04 0.97
C GLU A 67 -20.21 3.21 2.26
N ARG A 68 -19.52 2.15 2.70
CA ARG A 68 -18.67 2.22 3.89
C ARG A 68 -17.46 3.15 3.72
N VAL A 69 -16.87 3.20 2.53
CA VAL A 69 -15.79 4.14 2.22
C VAL A 69 -16.28 5.58 2.25
N ILE A 70 -17.49 5.85 1.75
CA ILE A 70 -18.11 7.19 1.82
C ILE A 70 -18.31 7.61 3.27
N GLU A 71 -18.83 6.73 4.12
CA GLU A 71 -18.96 7.00 5.56
C GLU A 71 -17.62 7.29 6.23
N LEU A 72 -16.57 6.54 5.87
CA LEU A 72 -15.21 6.76 6.38
C LEU A 72 -14.68 8.15 5.99
N LEU A 73 -14.87 8.54 4.73
CA LEU A 73 -14.46 9.84 4.22
C LEU A 73 -15.22 10.98 4.91
N ALA A 74 -16.53 10.82 5.10
CA ALA A 74 -17.34 11.79 5.84
C ALA A 74 -16.86 11.97 7.29
N ALA A 75 -16.37 10.90 7.92
CA ALA A 75 -15.80 10.92 9.27
C ALA A 75 -14.33 11.39 9.33
N SER A 76 -13.66 11.57 8.18
CA SER A 76 -12.22 11.86 8.08
C SER A 76 -11.94 13.12 7.24
N PRO A 77 -12.31 14.33 7.72
CA PRO A 77 -12.21 15.57 6.95
C PRO A 77 -10.79 15.96 6.53
N GLN A 78 -9.76 15.42 7.20
CA GLN A 78 -8.35 15.61 6.86
C GLN A 78 -7.93 14.88 5.58
N VAL A 79 -8.69 13.85 5.16
CA VAL A 79 -8.45 13.13 3.91
C VAL A 79 -9.02 13.96 2.76
N THR A 80 -8.14 14.67 2.06
CA THR A 80 -8.51 15.59 0.97
C THR A 80 -8.22 15.02 -0.41
N THR A 81 -7.44 13.93 -0.50
CA THR A 81 -7.08 13.27 -1.75
C THR A 81 -7.57 11.83 -1.75
N ILE A 82 -8.26 11.45 -2.82
CA ILE A 82 -8.69 10.06 -3.05
C ILE A 82 -7.97 9.56 -4.30
N ASP A 83 -7.29 8.43 -4.17
CA ASP A 83 -6.65 7.73 -5.29
C ASP A 83 -7.39 6.41 -5.56
N LEU A 84 -8.01 6.29 -6.73
CA LEU A 84 -8.75 5.10 -7.13
C LEU A 84 -7.84 4.19 -7.96
N THR A 85 -7.60 2.98 -7.45
CA THR A 85 -6.62 2.03 -7.99
C THR A 85 -7.20 0.62 -8.05
N GLY A 86 -6.41 -0.38 -8.44
CA GLY A 86 -6.80 -1.79 -8.46
C GLY A 86 -6.19 -2.52 -9.64
N GLY A 87 -7.03 -3.21 -10.42
CA GLY A 87 -6.76 -3.43 -11.83
C GLY A 87 -7.00 -2.16 -12.64
N ALA A 88 -7.43 -2.31 -13.89
CA ALA A 88 -7.80 -1.18 -14.72
C ALA A 88 -9.33 -1.02 -14.63
N PRO A 89 -9.83 0.09 -14.06
CA PRO A 89 -11.27 0.26 -13.79
C PRO A 89 -12.11 0.52 -15.05
N GLU A 90 -11.52 0.51 -16.25
CA GLU A 90 -12.23 0.57 -17.55
C GLU A 90 -12.81 -0.76 -18.06
#